data_AF-A0A3M2BUQ5-F1
#
_entry.id   AF-A0A3M2BUQ5-F1
#
_cell.length_a   1.000
_cell.length_b   1.000
_cell.length_c   1.000
_cell.angle_alpha   90.00
_cell.angle_beta   90.00
_cell.angle_gamma   90.00
#
_symmetry.space_group_name_H-M   'P 1'
#
loop_
_entity.id
_entity.type
_entity.pdbx_description
1 polymer ?
#
loop_
_entity_poly.entity_id
_entity_poly.type
_entity_poly.pdbx_seq_one_letter_code
_entity_poly.pdbx_strand_id
1 'polypeptide(L)'
;MKSRLRWSGLTALVLAAGCADAGPSGLVARAGEHTLTVQEAVDLLAAEEQLPADPAVVRALADLWVDYTVVGLAALEDTTLSNIDLTPLLEPAFEQELVQRYRSEKVQVDTVVSDDELRRLWDEAPPRGRVRARHILLTFPPQATAAQRDSVFALARDLKRRAQGGESFQALARRYSADPGNAEQGGD
;
A
#
# COMPACT_ATOMS: atom_id res chain seq x y z
N MET A 1 39.23 3.65 -66.22
CA MET A 1 40.35 3.11 -65.42
C MET A 1 39.81 2.35 -64.22
N LYS A 2 40.08 1.05 -64.14
CA LYS A 2 39.71 0.16 -63.03
C LYS A 2 40.90 0.09 -62.05
N SER A 3 40.70 0.41 -60.78
CA SER A 3 41.65 0.13 -59.68
C SER A 3 40.85 -0.36 -58.47
N ARG A 4 40.60 -1.67 -58.37
CA ARG A 4 41.34 -2.66 -57.55
C ARG A 4 41.29 -2.39 -56.03
N LEU A 5 40.26 -2.98 -55.43
CA LEU A 5 40.23 -3.78 -54.20
C LEU A 5 41.52 -3.81 -53.35
N ARG A 6 41.41 -3.36 -52.10
CA ARG A 6 42.13 -3.95 -50.95
C ARG A 6 41.17 -4.04 -49.77
N TRP A 7 40.64 -5.25 -49.56
CA TRP A 7 39.90 -5.63 -48.38
C TRP A 7 40.92 -6.01 -47.31
N SER A 8 41.29 -5.04 -46.48
CA SER A 8 42.10 -5.31 -45.30
C SER A 8 41.14 -5.65 -44.17
N GLY A 9 41.00 -6.94 -43.87
CA GLY A 9 40.29 -7.41 -42.69
C GLY A 9 40.90 -6.78 -41.45
N LEU A 10 40.10 -6.04 -40.69
CA LEU A 10 40.49 -5.54 -39.39
C LEU A 10 40.24 -6.68 -38.41
N THR A 11 41.31 -7.42 -38.13
CA THR A 11 41.40 -8.39 -37.06
C THR A 11 41.02 -7.69 -35.76
N ALA A 12 39.92 -8.11 -35.14
CA ALA A 12 39.56 -7.72 -33.79
C ALA A 12 40.63 -8.28 -32.84
N LEU A 13 41.60 -7.44 -32.50
CA LEU A 13 42.55 -7.71 -31.43
C LEU A 13 41.79 -7.48 -30.12
N VAL A 14 41.25 -8.55 -29.54
CA VAL A 14 40.82 -8.56 -28.14
C VAL A 14 42.09 -8.48 -27.30
N LEU A 15 42.54 -7.25 -27.04
CA LEU A 15 43.47 -6.98 -25.96
C LEU A 15 42.70 -7.17 -24.67
N ALA A 16 42.82 -8.37 -24.09
CA ALA A 16 42.64 -8.55 -22.67
C ALA A 16 43.75 -7.78 -21.95
N ALA A 17 43.60 -6.45 -21.87
CA ALA A 17 44.28 -5.65 -20.88
C ALA A 17 43.60 -5.97 -19.55
N GLY A 18 44.21 -6.90 -18.81
CA GLY A 18 43.97 -7.00 -17.38
C GLY A 18 44.34 -5.68 -16.74
N CYS A 19 43.36 -4.79 -16.58
CA CYS A 19 43.43 -3.77 -15.54
C CYS A 19 43.09 -4.47 -14.23
N ALA A 20 44.14 -5.02 -13.62
CA ALA A 20 44.20 -5.14 -12.18
C ALA A 20 44.30 -3.72 -11.61
N ASP A 21 43.18 -3.00 -11.58
CA ASP A 21 42.95 -2.05 -10.50
C ASP A 21 42.29 -2.86 -9.39
N ALA A 22 43.09 -3.22 -8.39
CA ALA A 22 42.58 -3.67 -7.12
C ALA A 22 41.77 -2.51 -6.51
N GLY A 23 40.50 -2.41 -6.90
CA GLY A 23 39.51 -1.68 -6.12
C GLY A 23 39.55 -2.21 -4.68
N PRO A 24 39.24 -1.37 -3.68
CA PRO A 24 39.33 -1.76 -2.28
C PRO A 24 38.60 -3.10 -2.09
N SER A 25 39.31 -4.09 -1.56
CA SER A 25 38.74 -5.41 -1.28
C SER A 25 37.47 -5.24 -0.46
N GLY A 26 36.33 -5.64 -1.02
CA GLY A 26 35.02 -5.42 -0.41
C GLY A 26 34.27 -4.19 -0.92
N LEU A 27 34.37 -3.84 -2.21
CA LEU A 27 33.47 -2.91 -2.87
C LEU A 27 32.20 -3.64 -3.38
N VAL A 28 31.03 -3.07 -3.12
CA VAL A 28 29.73 -3.53 -3.66
C VAL A 28 29.29 -2.66 -4.83
N ALA A 29 29.42 -1.33 -4.72
CA ALA A 29 29.06 -0.38 -5.79
C ALA A 29 29.88 0.92 -5.72
N ARG A 30 29.87 1.70 -6.81
CA ARG A 30 30.48 3.04 -6.89
C ARG A 30 29.64 3.97 -7.75
N ALA A 31 29.44 5.21 -7.28
CA ALA A 31 28.77 6.29 -8.00
C ALA A 31 29.56 7.59 -7.79
N GLY A 32 30.27 8.05 -8.83
CA GLY A 32 31.23 9.16 -8.71
C GLY A 32 32.34 8.83 -7.70
N GLU A 33 32.58 9.75 -6.77
CA GLU A 33 33.55 9.60 -5.67
C GLU A 33 32.99 8.76 -4.50
N HIS A 34 31.70 8.43 -4.50
CA HIS A 34 31.08 7.64 -3.43
C HIS A 34 31.18 6.14 -3.71
N THR A 35 31.41 5.37 -2.66
CA THR A 35 31.53 3.91 -2.73
C THR A 35 30.65 3.25 -1.68
N LEU A 36 29.97 2.16 -2.06
CA LEU A 36 29.32 1.25 -1.13
C LEU A 36 30.23 0.06 -0.89
N THR A 37 30.62 -0.17 0.35
CA THR A 37 31.45 -1.32 0.75
C THR A 37 30.59 -2.51 1.16
N VAL A 38 31.22 -3.68 1.28
CA VAL A 38 30.59 -4.91 1.76
C VAL A 38 30.11 -4.75 3.19
N GLN A 39 30.88 -4.10 4.06
CA GLN A 39 30.47 -3.88 5.45
C GLN A 39 29.21 -3.02 5.52
N GLU A 40 29.17 -1.91 4.78
CA GLU A 40 27.99 -1.03 4.74
C GLU A 40 26.77 -1.73 4.14
N ALA A 41 26.96 -2.53 3.08
CA ALA A 41 25.87 -3.32 2.51
C ALA A 41 25.34 -4.36 3.50
N VAL A 42 26.21 -4.99 4.29
CA VAL A 42 25.82 -5.91 5.36
C VAL A 42 25.04 -5.16 6.44
N ASP A 43 25.50 -3.98 6.87
CA ASP A 43 24.82 -3.20 7.90
C ASP A 43 23.42 -2.75 7.44
N LEU A 44 23.28 -2.37 6.16
CA LEU A 44 21.98 -2.02 5.56
C LEU A 44 21.02 -3.21 5.49
N LEU A 45 21.51 -4.40 5.14
CA LEU A 45 20.68 -5.61 5.03
C LEU A 45 20.38 -6.22 6.40
N ALA A 46 21.30 -6.13 7.36
CA ALA A 46 21.13 -6.67 8.71
C ALA A 46 20.01 -5.96 9.49
N ALA A 47 19.68 -4.72 9.13
CA ALA A 47 18.54 -3.99 9.68
C ALA A 47 17.18 -4.55 9.21
N GLU A 48 17.15 -5.38 8.18
CA GLU A 48 15.93 -5.88 7.54
C GLU A 48 15.80 -7.40 7.69
N GLU A 49 15.24 -7.84 8.83
CA GLU A 49 15.12 -9.27 9.21
C GLU A 49 14.36 -10.15 8.19
N GLN A 50 13.56 -9.55 7.31
CA GLN A 50 12.72 -10.26 6.35
C GLN A 50 13.40 -10.54 4.99
N LEU A 51 14.56 -9.93 4.72
CA LEU A 51 15.23 -10.06 3.43
C LEU A 51 16.17 -11.28 3.40
N PRO A 52 16.10 -12.13 2.36
CA PRO A 52 16.99 -13.27 2.24
C PRO A 52 18.43 -12.79 1.95
N ALA A 53 19.40 -13.41 2.61
CA ALA A 53 20.81 -13.17 2.38
C ALA A 53 21.28 -13.88 1.09
N ASP A 54 20.83 -13.39 -0.07
CA ASP A 54 21.17 -13.94 -1.37
C ASP A 54 21.83 -12.91 -2.31
N PRO A 55 22.59 -13.36 -3.35
CA PRO A 55 23.28 -12.46 -4.25
C PRO A 55 22.36 -11.57 -5.10
N ALA A 56 21.09 -11.96 -5.30
CA ALA A 56 20.13 -11.15 -6.05
C ALA A 56 19.67 -9.94 -5.24
N VAL A 57 19.46 -10.11 -3.94
CA VAL A 57 19.18 -9.01 -2.99
C VAL A 57 20.35 -8.04 -2.91
N VAL A 58 21.59 -8.55 -2.80
CA VAL A 58 22.79 -7.69 -2.79
C VAL A 58 22.92 -6.89 -4.09
N ARG A 59 22.61 -7.50 -5.24
CA ARG A 59 22.60 -6.80 -6.54
C ARG A 59 21.51 -5.73 -6.59
N ALA A 60 20.29 -6.04 -6.15
CA ALA A 60 19.19 -5.08 -6.13
C ALA A 60 19.52 -3.87 -5.22
N LEU A 61 20.15 -4.11 -4.07
CA LEU A 61 20.64 -3.06 -3.19
C LEU A 61 21.72 -2.21 -3.87
N ALA A 62 22.69 -2.85 -4.53
CA ALA A 62 23.75 -2.14 -5.25
C ALA A 62 23.19 -1.24 -6.36
N ASP A 63 22.26 -1.75 -7.17
CA ASP A 63 21.61 -1.01 -8.25
C ASP A 63 20.83 0.18 -7.70
N LEU A 64 20.00 -0.03 -6.67
CA LEU A 64 19.23 1.03 -6.01
C LEU A 64 20.14 2.11 -5.41
N TRP A 65 21.23 1.69 -4.76
CA TRP A 65 22.20 2.61 -4.15
C TRP A 65 22.89 3.47 -5.20
N VAL A 66 23.27 2.90 -6.36
CA VAL A 66 23.85 3.66 -7.47
C VAL A 66 22.83 4.66 -8.02
N ASP A 67 21.62 4.21 -8.32
CA ASP A 67 20.57 5.06 -8.89
C ASP A 67 20.27 6.26 -7.98
N TYR A 68 20.08 6.03 -6.68
CA TYR A 68 19.80 7.09 -5.72
C TYR A 68 20.99 8.04 -5.54
N THR A 69 22.21 7.52 -5.48
CA THR A 69 23.42 8.35 -5.33
C THR A 69 23.65 9.24 -6.55
N VAL A 70 23.46 8.71 -7.76
CA VAL A 70 23.57 9.49 -9.00
C VAL A 70 22.51 10.58 -9.05
N VAL A 71 21.26 10.28 -8.69
CA VAL A 71 20.20 11.29 -8.59
C VAL A 71 20.53 12.36 -7.55
N GLY A 72 21.04 11.96 -6.38
CA GLY A 72 21.45 12.88 -5.32
C GLY A 72 22.58 13.81 -5.76
N LEU A 73 23.60 13.28 -6.44
CA LEU A 73 24.71 14.08 -6.99
C LEU A 73 24.21 15.06 -8.06
N ALA A 74 23.35 14.60 -8.97
CA ALA A 74 22.74 15.48 -9.97
C ALA A 74 21.90 16.60 -9.33
N ALA A 75 21.19 16.29 -8.24
CA ALA A 75 20.43 17.28 -7.46
C ALA A 75 21.29 18.31 -6.73
N LEU A 76 22.55 17.98 -6.41
CA LEU A 76 23.51 18.92 -5.82
C LEU A 76 24.09 19.88 -6.87
N GLU A 77 24.23 19.42 -8.12
CA GLU A 77 24.71 20.24 -9.23
C GLU A 77 23.60 21.11 -9.84
N ASP A 78 22.36 20.59 -9.89
CA ASP A 78 21.17 21.27 -10.42
C ASP A 78 20.15 21.53 -9.30
N THR A 79 20.10 22.79 -8.83
CA THR A 79 19.28 23.25 -7.70
C THR A 79 17.78 23.29 -7.99
N THR A 80 17.33 22.89 -9.19
CA THR A 80 15.90 22.79 -9.52
C THR A 80 15.17 21.79 -8.61
N LEU A 81 15.88 20.79 -8.07
CA LEU A 81 15.34 19.83 -7.10
C LEU A 81 15.35 20.35 -5.65
N SER A 82 16.16 21.36 -5.32
CA SER A 82 16.26 21.93 -3.96
C SER A 82 15.01 22.69 -3.50
N ASN A 83 14.13 23.06 -4.44
CA ASN A 83 12.88 23.77 -4.16
C ASN A 83 11.65 22.85 -4.08
N ILE A 84 11.83 21.53 -4.22
CA ILE A 84 10.74 20.57 -4.11
C ILE A 84 10.46 20.32 -2.64
N ASP A 85 9.28 20.75 -2.17
CA ASP A 85 8.78 20.37 -0.86
C ASP A 85 8.30 18.92 -0.88
N LEU A 86 9.10 18.01 -0.32
CA LEU A 86 8.76 16.60 -0.19
C LEU A 86 7.91 16.30 1.05
N THR A 87 7.70 17.28 1.93
CA THR A 87 6.92 17.12 3.17
C THR A 87 5.54 16.50 2.90
N PRO A 88 4.75 16.94 1.91
CA PRO A 88 3.43 16.34 1.65
C PRO A 88 3.47 14.86 1.23
N LEU A 89 4.61 14.39 0.71
CA LEU A 89 4.81 13.00 0.31
C LEU A 89 5.35 12.15 1.47
N LEU A 90 6.23 12.72 2.29
CA LEU A 90 6.94 12.00 3.34
C LEU A 90 6.21 12.01 4.68
N GLU A 91 5.49 13.09 5.02
CA GLU A 91 4.81 13.25 6.31
C GLU A 91 3.88 12.06 6.62
N PRO A 92 3.01 11.59 5.70
CA PRO A 92 2.13 10.46 5.99
C PRO A 92 2.89 9.16 6.28
N ALA A 93 4.03 8.95 5.62
CA ALA A 93 4.87 7.78 5.83
C ALA A 93 5.59 7.85 7.19
N PHE A 94 6.11 9.03 7.54
CA PHE A 94 6.74 9.25 8.84
C PHE A 94 5.76 9.14 10.00
N GLU A 95 4.57 9.74 9.89
CA GLU A 95 3.53 9.61 10.93
C GLU A 95 3.14 8.15 11.15
N GLN A 96 2.95 7.40 10.07
CA GLN A 96 2.63 5.98 10.15
C GLN A 96 3.75 5.19 10.84
N GLU A 97 5.00 5.43 10.48
CA GLU A 97 6.15 4.75 11.12
C GLU A 97 6.29 5.12 12.60
N LEU A 98 6.12 6.40 12.95
CA LEU A 98 6.13 6.85 14.34
C LEU A 98 5.03 6.18 15.16
N VAL A 99 3.82 6.06 14.61
CA VAL A 99 2.70 5.34 15.25
C VAL A 99 3.05 3.86 15.42
N GLN A 100 3.63 3.21 14.41
CA GLN A 100 4.01 1.81 14.50
C GLN A 100 5.11 1.56 15.52
N ARG A 101 6.15 2.40 15.54
CA ARG A 101 7.23 2.33 16.54
C ARG A 101 6.72 2.60 17.95
N TYR A 102 5.92 3.65 18.12
CA TYR A 102 5.29 3.95 19.40
C TYR A 102 4.43 2.78 19.86
N ARG A 103 3.67 2.16 18.96
CA ARG A 103 2.87 0.97 19.25
C ARG A 103 3.77 -0.20 19.65
N SER A 104 4.82 -0.53 18.89
CA SER A 104 5.71 -1.64 19.24
C SER A 104 6.49 -1.43 20.53
N GLU A 105 6.87 -0.18 20.84
CA GLU A 105 7.67 0.16 22.03
C GLU A 105 6.80 0.32 23.29
N LYS A 106 5.62 0.96 23.16
CA LYS A 106 4.77 1.33 24.31
C LYS A 106 3.55 0.44 24.48
N VAL A 107 3.00 -0.14 23.41
CA VAL A 107 1.93 -1.12 23.53
C VAL A 107 2.57 -2.48 23.68
N GLN A 108 2.68 -2.94 24.93
CA GLN A 108 3.06 -4.32 25.20
C GLN A 108 2.03 -5.24 24.53
N VAL A 109 2.46 -5.99 23.52
CA VAL A 109 1.66 -7.05 22.87
C VAL A 109 1.63 -8.26 23.80
N ASP A 110 1.17 -8.07 25.03
CA ASP A 110 1.15 -9.11 26.06
C ASP A 110 -0.28 -9.37 26.57
N THR A 111 -1.27 -9.03 25.76
CA THR A 111 -2.63 -9.55 25.91
C THR A 111 -2.78 -10.83 25.11
N VAL A 112 -2.07 -11.88 25.52
CA VAL A 112 -2.53 -13.24 25.22
C VAL A 112 -3.75 -13.48 26.10
N VAL A 113 -4.91 -13.06 25.61
CA VAL A 113 -6.18 -13.34 26.29
C VAL A 113 -6.41 -14.85 26.20
N SER A 114 -6.38 -15.53 27.34
CA SER A 114 -6.61 -16.97 27.38
C SER A 114 -8.04 -17.31 26.98
N ASP A 115 -8.28 -18.51 26.45
CA ASP A 115 -9.63 -18.98 26.15
C ASP A 115 -10.55 -18.93 27.38
N ASP A 116 -10.02 -19.19 28.57
CA ASP A 116 -10.77 -19.14 29.82
C ASP A 116 -11.17 -17.70 30.20
N GLU A 117 -10.27 -16.74 29.96
CA GLU A 117 -10.56 -15.31 30.14
C GLU A 117 -11.60 -14.82 29.12
N LEU A 118 -11.48 -15.24 27.85
CA LEU A 118 -12.49 -14.95 26.82
C LEU A 118 -13.86 -15.51 27.19
N ARG A 119 -13.93 -16.76 27.68
CA ARG A 119 -15.18 -17.37 28.14
C ARG A 119 -15.77 -16.62 29.32
N ARG A 120 -14.94 -16.26 30.31
CA ARG A 120 -15.39 -15.46 31.45
C ARG A 120 -15.97 -14.12 31.01
N LEU A 121 -15.29 -13.40 30.12
CA LEU A 121 -15.79 -12.12 29.58
C LEU A 121 -17.09 -12.30 28.79
N TRP A 122 -17.23 -13.39 28.03
CA TRP A 122 -18.45 -13.75 27.32
C TRP A 122 -19.61 -14.03 28.29
N ASP A 123 -19.36 -14.74 29.38
CA ASP A 123 -20.39 -15.11 30.36
C ASP A 123 -20.79 -13.92 31.25
N GLU A 124 -19.84 -13.05 31.60
CA GLU A 124 -20.08 -11.82 32.37
C GLU A 124 -20.87 -10.77 31.56
N ALA A 125 -20.61 -10.69 30.25
CA ALA A 125 -21.24 -9.72 29.36
C ALA A 125 -21.61 -10.37 28.02
N PRO A 126 -22.60 -11.28 27.99
CA PRO A 126 -22.98 -11.93 26.75
C PRO A 126 -23.44 -10.86 25.75
N PRO A 127 -22.93 -10.91 24.50
CA PRO A 127 -23.39 -9.99 23.49
C PRO A 127 -24.90 -10.15 23.34
N ARG A 128 -25.59 -9.03 23.13
CA ARG A 128 -27.03 -9.06 22.84
C ARG A 128 -27.27 -10.04 21.69
N GLY A 129 -28.29 -10.89 21.83
CA GLY A 129 -28.56 -11.96 20.88
C GLY A 129 -28.60 -11.47 19.42
N ARG A 130 -28.28 -12.37 18.49
CA ARG A 130 -28.29 -12.05 17.05
C ARG A 130 -29.73 -11.93 16.56
N VAL A 131 -30.03 -10.84 15.85
CA VAL A 131 -31.30 -10.66 15.15
C VAL A 131 -31.06 -10.71 13.64
N ARG A 132 -31.95 -11.41 12.91
CA ARG A 132 -32.03 -11.31 11.45
C ARG A 132 -33.10 -10.28 11.12
N ALA A 133 -32.70 -9.21 10.44
CA ALA A 133 -33.58 -8.13 10.05
C ALA A 133 -33.54 -7.97 8.54
N ARG A 134 -34.63 -7.46 7.96
CA ARG A 134 -34.67 -7.03 6.56
C ARG A 134 -34.92 -5.53 6.51
N HIS A 135 -34.45 -4.86 5.46
CA HIS A 135 -34.57 -3.42 5.31
C HIS A 135 -34.97 -2.99 3.90
N ILE A 136 -35.46 -1.77 3.79
CA ILE A 136 -35.74 -1.07 2.54
C ILE A 136 -35.03 0.28 2.63
N LEU A 137 -34.04 0.50 1.76
CA LEU A 137 -33.32 1.76 1.70
C LEU A 137 -34.04 2.73 0.75
N LEU A 138 -34.36 3.93 1.20
CA LEU A 138 -34.86 5.00 0.32
C LEU A 138 -33.86 6.15 0.34
N THR A 139 -33.42 6.59 -0.84
CA THR A 139 -32.40 7.63 -0.98
C THR A 139 -32.99 8.96 -1.44
N PHE A 140 -32.30 10.04 -1.11
CA PHE A 140 -32.53 11.38 -1.63
C PHE A 140 -31.18 12.08 -1.79
N PRO A 141 -31.06 13.11 -2.66
CA PRO A 141 -29.78 13.78 -2.90
C PRO A 141 -29.24 14.48 -1.64
N PRO A 142 -27.91 14.64 -1.49
CA PRO A 142 -27.31 15.29 -0.31
C PRO A 142 -27.86 16.69 0.00
N GLN A 143 -28.27 17.43 -1.03
CA GLN A 143 -28.85 18.77 -0.92
C GLN A 143 -30.38 18.77 -1.15
N ALA A 144 -31.06 17.71 -0.70
CA ALA A 144 -32.51 17.60 -0.84
C ALA A 144 -33.24 18.77 -0.17
N THR A 145 -34.28 19.28 -0.82
CA THR A 145 -35.20 20.26 -0.23
C THR A 145 -36.05 19.62 0.87
N ALA A 146 -36.71 20.42 1.70
CA ALA A 146 -37.65 19.91 2.70
C ALA A 146 -38.75 19.06 2.05
N ALA A 147 -39.33 19.54 0.95
CA ALA A 147 -40.36 18.81 0.20
C ALA A 147 -39.89 17.45 -0.33
N GLN A 148 -38.63 17.34 -0.79
CA GLN A 148 -38.06 16.08 -1.26
C GLN A 148 -37.89 15.08 -0.11
N ARG A 149 -37.39 15.53 1.06
CA ARG A 149 -37.29 14.69 2.25
C ARG A 149 -38.68 14.24 2.74
N ASP A 150 -39.65 15.14 2.76
CA ASP A 150 -41.02 14.85 3.18
C ASP A 150 -41.69 13.83 2.26
N SER A 151 -41.43 13.90 0.96
CA SER A 151 -41.91 12.92 -0.02
C SER A 151 -41.33 11.52 0.25
N VAL A 152 -40.01 11.41 0.48
CA VAL A 152 -39.38 10.12 0.83
C VAL A 152 -39.90 9.57 2.15
N PHE A 153 -40.09 10.43 3.15
CA PHE A 153 -40.66 10.03 4.43
C PHE A 153 -42.12 9.58 4.31
N ALA A 154 -42.92 10.23 3.46
CA ALA A 154 -44.29 9.80 3.15
C ALA A 154 -44.29 8.41 2.50
N LEU A 155 -43.39 8.16 1.54
CA LEU A 155 -43.21 6.83 0.95
C LEU A 155 -42.79 5.79 2.00
N ALA A 156 -41.82 6.11 2.86
CA ALA A 156 -41.39 5.21 3.94
C ALA A 156 -42.55 4.82 4.86
N ARG A 157 -43.40 5.79 5.24
CA ARG A 157 -44.61 5.53 6.06
C ARG A 157 -45.63 4.68 5.34
N ASP A 158 -45.81 4.88 4.03
CA ASP A 158 -46.72 4.06 3.23
C ASP A 158 -46.26 2.60 3.14
N LEU A 159 -44.98 2.38 2.80
CA LEU A 159 -44.39 1.05 2.75
C LEU A 159 -44.46 0.33 4.10
N LYS A 160 -44.23 1.06 5.20
CA LYS A 160 -44.40 0.53 6.56
C LYS A 160 -45.85 0.07 6.80
N ARG A 161 -46.86 0.89 6.48
CA ARG A 161 -48.27 0.52 6.66
C ARG A 161 -48.63 -0.71 5.82
N ARG A 162 -48.18 -0.76 4.57
CA ARG A 162 -48.41 -1.89 3.66
C ARG A 162 -47.80 -3.19 4.18
N ALA A 163 -46.54 -3.13 4.63
CA ALA A 163 -45.88 -4.27 5.26
C ALA A 163 -46.61 -4.73 6.54
N GLN A 164 -47.05 -3.80 7.38
CA GLN A 164 -47.84 -4.11 8.58
C GLN A 164 -49.24 -4.65 8.25
N GLY A 165 -49.80 -4.27 7.10
CA GLY A 165 -51.06 -4.78 6.56
C GLY A 165 -50.96 -6.15 5.89
N GLY A 166 -49.78 -6.78 5.90
CA GLY A 166 -49.57 -8.13 5.38
C GLY A 166 -49.06 -8.20 3.94
N GLU A 167 -48.74 -7.07 3.30
CA GLU A 167 -48.06 -7.09 2.01
C GLU A 167 -46.64 -7.65 2.15
N SER A 168 -46.18 -8.43 1.16
CA SER A 168 -44.86 -9.06 1.20
C SER A 168 -43.73 -8.02 1.30
N PHE A 169 -43.00 -8.04 2.42
CA PHE A 169 -41.82 -7.18 2.62
C PHE A 169 -40.77 -7.40 1.53
N GLN A 170 -40.57 -8.64 1.09
CA GLN A 170 -39.63 -8.96 0.01
C GLN A 170 -40.04 -8.31 -1.31
N ALA A 171 -41.34 -8.31 -1.65
CA ALA A 171 -41.83 -7.66 -2.86
C ALA A 171 -41.67 -6.13 -2.78
N LEU A 172 -41.94 -5.55 -1.61
CA LEU A 172 -41.71 -4.13 -1.35
C LEU A 172 -40.22 -3.77 -1.45
N ALA A 173 -39.33 -4.58 -0.86
CA ALA A 173 -37.90 -4.36 -0.90
C ALA A 173 -37.34 -4.42 -2.33
N ARG A 174 -37.69 -5.45 -3.10
CA ARG A 174 -37.31 -5.56 -4.53
C ARG A 174 -37.75 -4.37 -5.36
N ARG A 175 -38.94 -3.84 -5.08
CA ARG A 175 -39.54 -2.78 -5.88
C ARG A 175 -39.05 -1.38 -5.50
N TYR A 176 -38.83 -1.13 -4.21
CA TYR A 176 -38.64 0.23 -3.70
C TYR A 176 -37.29 0.47 -3.04
N SER A 177 -36.55 -0.58 -2.68
CA SER A 177 -35.24 -0.39 -2.04
C SER A 177 -34.21 0.07 -3.07
N ALA A 178 -33.47 1.11 -2.71
CA ALA A 178 -32.32 1.62 -3.43
C ALA A 178 -31.00 0.95 -3.00
N ASP A 179 -31.05 -0.09 -2.14
CA ASP A 179 -29.88 -0.88 -1.78
C ASP A 179 -29.53 -1.87 -2.91
N PRO A 180 -28.42 -1.68 -3.65
CA PRO A 180 -28.06 -2.55 -4.76
C PRO A 180 -27.72 -3.99 -4.34
N GLY A 181 -27.33 -4.22 -3.08
CA GLY A 181 -26.90 -5.54 -2.62
C GLY A 181 -28.06 -6.43 -2.20
N ASN A 182 -29.02 -5.87 -1.45
CA ASN A 182 -30.05 -6.67 -0.77
C ASN A 182 -31.45 -6.48 -1.34
N ALA A 183 -31.71 -5.47 -2.18
CA ALA A 183 -33.04 -5.24 -2.77
C ALA A 183 -33.57 -6.50 -3.47
N GLU A 184 -32.78 -7.09 -4.36
CA GLU A 184 -33.14 -8.32 -5.10
C GLU A 184 -33.34 -9.54 -4.17
N GLN A 185 -32.65 -9.55 -3.02
CA GLN A 185 -32.76 -10.58 -2.00
C GLN A 185 -33.93 -10.34 -1.03
N GLY A 186 -34.75 -9.32 -1.26
CA GLY A 186 -35.89 -9.01 -0.41
C GLY A 186 -35.55 -8.19 0.84
N GLY A 187 -34.42 -7.50 0.80
CA GLY A 187 -33.92 -6.63 1.86
C GLY A 187 -33.18 -7.36 2.99
N ASP A 188 -32.90 -8.65 2.84
CA ASP A 188 -32.21 -9.50 3.82
C ASP A 188 -30.70 -9.30 3.84
#